data_AF-A0A9D6TTP7-F1
#
_entry.id   AF-A0A9D6TTP7-F1
#
_cell.length_a   1.000
_cell.length_b   1.000
_cell.length_c   1.000
_cell.angle_alpha   90.00
_cell.angle_beta   90.00
_cell.angle_gamma   90.00
#
_symmetry.space_group_name_H-M   'P 1'
#
loop_
_entity.id
_entity.type
_entity.pdbx_description
1 polymer ?
#
loop_
_entity_poly.entity_id
_entity_poly.type
_entity_poly.pdbx_seq_one_letter_code
_entity_poly.pdbx_strand_id
1 'polypeptide(L)'
;MSPAALRSLVLVLHILIGAAGLVLGPIAMYAAKRPGLHTRAGEIYHWLMLVVCLSAALLAWLDWQRLWWFLPIAAGSYAFALFGYVAAKRRWRQWLVAHIAGQGGSYIAMTTALLVVNWKSLTGVSGIGAPWPWILPTLVGTPLIAWVNRQVRLGKRPKL
;
A
#
# COMPACT_ATOMS: atom_id res chain seq x y z
N MET A 1 27.99 9.23 10.17
CA MET A 1 27.67 7.98 9.43
C MET A 1 28.08 8.15 7.98
N SER A 2 28.65 7.11 7.35
CA SER A 2 28.93 7.14 5.91
C SER A 2 27.62 7.05 5.10
N PRO A 3 27.58 7.54 3.84
CA PRO A 3 26.38 7.44 2.99
C PRO A 3 25.87 6.00 2.82
N ALA A 4 26.77 5.03 2.74
CA ALA A 4 26.42 3.61 2.66
C ALA A 4 25.77 3.07 3.94
N ALA A 5 26.27 3.47 5.11
CA ALA A 5 25.67 3.10 6.39
C ALA A 5 24.28 3.73 6.55
N LEU A 6 24.10 4.99 6.14
CA LEU A 6 22.80 5.67 6.16
C LEU A 6 21.78 4.97 5.28
N ARG A 7 22.14 4.66 4.03
CA ARG A 7 21.26 3.94 3.12
C ARG A 7 20.82 2.58 3.69
N SER A 8 21.76 1.82 4.26
CA SER A 8 21.48 0.50 4.82
C SER A 8 20.53 0.58 6.02
N LEU A 9 20.74 1.57 6.90
CA LEU A 9 19.84 1.83 8.01
C LEU A 9 18.43 2.19 7.54
N VAL A 10 18.31 3.13 6.60
CA VAL A 10 17.01 3.52 6.03
C VAL A 10 16.32 2.32 5.36
N LEU A 11 17.07 1.48 4.66
CA LEU A 11 16.52 0.28 4.00
C LEU A 11 15.96 -0.72 5.01
N VAL A 12 16.70 -1.01 6.09
CA VAL A 12 16.21 -1.91 7.16
C VAL A 12 14.93 -1.34 7.78
N LEU A 13 14.91 -0.06 8.11
CA LEU A 13 13.71 0.58 8.65
C LEU A 13 12.54 0.54 7.67
N HIS A 14 12.78 0.84 6.39
CA HIS A 14 11.78 0.76 5.33
C HIS A 14 11.16 -0.64 5.25
N ILE A 15 11.99 -1.69 5.27
CA ILE A 15 11.52 -3.09 5.23
C ILE A 15 10.67 -3.41 6.47
N LEU A 16 11.12 -3.06 7.67
CA LEU A 16 10.38 -3.34 8.91
C LEU A 16 9.01 -2.64 8.93
N ILE A 17 8.98 -1.35 8.55
CA ILE A 17 7.77 -0.54 8.52
C ILE A 17 6.83 -1.02 7.40
N GLY A 18 7.38 -1.38 6.24
CA GLY A 18 6.63 -1.96 5.12
C GLY A 18 6.01 -3.31 5.48
N ALA A 19 6.76 -4.19 6.16
CA ALA A 19 6.26 -5.46 6.66
C ALA A 19 5.11 -5.27 7.67
N ALA A 20 5.25 -4.32 8.60
CA ALA A 20 4.17 -3.97 9.51
C ALA A 20 2.91 -3.48 8.77
N GLY A 21 3.07 -2.65 7.73
CA GLY A 21 1.98 -2.20 6.86
C GLY A 21 1.30 -3.35 6.11
N LEU A 22 2.08 -4.28 5.57
CA LEU A 22 1.60 -5.48 4.87
C LEU A 22 0.77 -6.38 5.78
N VAL A 23 1.12 -6.50 7.06
CA VAL A 23 0.35 -7.27 8.05
C VAL A 23 -0.89 -6.52 8.54
N LEU A 24 -0.78 -5.20 8.76
CA LEU A 24 -1.90 -4.39 9.25
C LEU A 24 -3.03 -4.21 8.22
N GLY A 25 -2.72 -4.21 6.92
CA GLY A 25 -3.73 -4.13 5.87
C GLY A 25 -4.80 -5.23 5.99
N PRO A 26 -4.42 -6.52 5.96
CA PRO A 26 -5.34 -7.65 6.16
C PRO A 26 -6.06 -7.58 7.51
N ILE A 27 -5.35 -7.24 8.60
CA ILE A 27 -5.98 -7.07 9.92
C ILE A 27 -7.11 -6.04 9.84
N ALA A 28 -6.87 -4.87 9.23
CA ALA A 28 -7.90 -3.84 9.05
C ALA A 28 -9.04 -4.30 8.12
N MET A 29 -8.73 -5.09 7.08
CA MET A 29 -9.71 -5.63 6.12
C MET A 29 -10.63 -6.68 6.75
N TYR A 30 -10.13 -7.56 7.62
CA TYR A 30 -10.93 -8.57 8.32
C TYR A 30 -11.57 -8.08 9.62
N ALA A 31 -11.00 -7.04 10.24
CA ALA A 31 -11.51 -6.50 11.49
C ALA A 31 -12.94 -5.95 11.35
N ALA A 32 -13.66 -5.99 12.48
CA ALA A 32 -15.01 -5.49 12.53
C ALA A 32 -15.11 -4.00 12.16
N LYS A 33 -15.97 -3.65 11.19
CA LYS A 33 -16.19 -2.32 10.59
C LYS A 33 -17.00 -1.39 11.50
N ARG A 34 -16.70 -1.48 12.80
CA ARG A 34 -17.19 -0.65 13.89
C ARG A 34 -16.02 0.09 14.54
N PRO A 35 -16.28 1.17 15.31
CA PRO A 35 -15.23 1.82 16.08
C PRO A 35 -14.47 0.79 16.93
N GLY A 36 -13.13 0.82 16.86
CA GLY A 36 -12.27 -0.17 17.53
C GLY A 36 -11.09 -0.60 16.65
N LEU A 37 -10.89 -1.91 16.51
CA LEU A 37 -9.73 -2.48 15.83
C LEU A 37 -9.60 -2.01 14.38
N HIS A 38 -10.67 -1.99 13.58
CA HIS A 38 -10.61 -1.52 12.18
C HIS A 38 -10.14 -0.07 12.09
N THR A 39 -10.69 0.82 12.93
CA THR A 39 -10.32 2.24 12.94
C THR A 39 -8.87 2.43 13.38
N ARG A 40 -8.42 1.74 14.44
CA ARG A 40 -7.04 1.84 14.93
C ARG A 40 -6.04 1.25 13.92
N ALA A 41 -6.32 0.06 13.39
CA ALA A 41 -5.46 -0.57 12.40
C ALA A 41 -5.39 0.24 11.10
N GLY A 42 -6.51 0.82 10.64
CA GLY A 42 -6.53 1.70 9.46
C GLY A 42 -5.76 3.01 9.67
N GLU A 43 -5.83 3.59 10.88
CA GLU A 43 -5.04 4.77 11.23
C GLU A 43 -3.54 4.46 11.22
N ILE A 44 -3.12 3.38 11.89
CA ILE A 44 -1.71 2.96 11.92
C ILE A 44 -1.23 2.63 10.50
N TYR A 45 -2.01 1.89 9.72
CA TYR A 45 -1.69 1.56 8.33
C TYR A 45 -1.43 2.81 7.48
N HIS A 46 -2.27 3.85 7.59
CA HIS A 46 -2.09 5.09 6.85
C HIS A 46 -0.75 5.78 7.20
N TRP A 47 -0.42 5.88 8.49
CA TRP A 47 0.84 6.49 8.92
C TRP A 47 2.06 5.65 8.53
N LEU A 48 1.98 4.33 8.62
CA LEU A 48 3.03 3.44 8.12
C LEU A 48 3.22 3.63 6.62
N MET A 49 2.14 3.73 5.83
CA MET A 49 2.22 3.97 4.39
C MET A 49 2.93 5.29 4.08
N LEU A 50 2.63 6.36 4.81
CA LEU A 50 3.36 7.63 4.67
C LEU A 50 4.86 7.43 4.92
N VAL A 51 5.23 6.78 6.02
CA VAL A 51 6.64 6.56 6.37
C VAL A 51 7.34 5.65 5.37
N VAL A 52 6.67 4.62 4.85
CA VAL A 52 7.17 3.75 3.77
C VAL A 52 7.43 4.55 2.50
N CYS A 53 6.51 5.43 2.09
CA CYS A 53 6.66 6.23 0.89
C CYS A 53 7.77 7.28 1.04
N LEU A 54 7.87 7.93 2.20
CA LEU A 54 8.95 8.89 2.50
C LEU A 54 10.32 8.20 2.56
N SER A 55 10.40 7.03 3.19
CA SER A 55 11.65 6.25 3.23
C SER A 55 12.03 5.71 1.85
N ALA A 56 11.08 5.30 1.01
CA ALA A 56 11.34 4.94 -0.39
C ALA A 56 11.87 6.14 -1.19
N ALA A 57 11.28 7.32 -1.02
CA ALA A 57 11.77 8.54 -1.66
C ALA A 57 13.18 8.92 -1.19
N LEU A 58 13.47 8.76 0.10
CA LEU A 58 14.80 8.98 0.65
C LEU A 58 15.81 7.96 0.10
N LEU A 59 15.45 6.67 0.00
CA LEU A 59 16.29 5.66 -0.64
C LEU A 59 16.55 5.99 -2.11
N ALA A 60 15.53 6.46 -2.83
CA ALA A 60 15.65 6.91 -4.21
C ALA A 60 16.57 8.12 -4.34
N TRP A 61 16.52 9.06 -3.40
CA TRP A 61 17.45 10.19 -3.34
C TRP A 61 18.89 9.75 -3.09
N LEU A 62 19.11 8.83 -2.14
CA LEU A 62 20.44 8.35 -1.75
C LEU A 62 21.11 7.45 -2.82
N ASP A 63 20.34 6.81 -3.70
CA ASP A 63 20.84 6.02 -4.83
C ASP A 63 20.05 6.32 -6.11
N TRP A 64 20.13 7.58 -6.53
CA TRP A 64 19.36 8.13 -7.64
C TRP A 64 19.47 7.30 -8.91
N GLN A 65 20.70 6.91 -9.29
CA GLN A 65 20.98 6.19 -10.53
C GLN A 65 20.22 4.85 -10.63
N ARG A 66 19.90 4.22 -9.50
CA ARG A 66 19.23 2.91 -9.46
C ARG A 66 17.76 2.98 -9.10
N LEU A 67 17.35 3.95 -8.29
CA LEU A 67 16.08 3.93 -7.58
C LEU A 67 15.12 5.07 -7.92
N TRP A 68 15.51 6.07 -8.72
CA TRP A 68 14.65 7.23 -9.04
C TRP A 68 13.26 6.84 -9.57
N TRP A 69 13.17 5.75 -10.33
CA TRP A 69 11.93 5.28 -10.94
C TRP A 69 10.90 4.76 -9.92
N PHE A 70 11.28 4.53 -8.65
CA PHE A 70 10.33 4.23 -7.57
C PHE A 70 9.58 5.47 -7.08
N LEU A 71 10.06 6.68 -7.35
CA LEU A 71 9.38 7.92 -6.92
C LEU A 71 7.93 8.03 -7.40
N PRO A 72 7.60 7.81 -8.70
CA PRO A 72 6.21 7.80 -9.14
C PRO A 72 5.39 6.69 -8.47
N ILE A 73 5.97 5.52 -8.19
CA ILE A 73 5.28 4.42 -7.49
C ILE A 73 4.97 4.82 -6.05
N ALA A 74 5.94 5.40 -5.33
CA ALA A 74 5.75 5.88 -3.96
C ALA A 74 4.69 7.00 -3.90
N ALA A 75 4.76 7.96 -4.82
CA ALA A 75 3.79 9.04 -4.91
C ALA A 75 2.37 8.53 -5.20
N GLY A 76 2.22 7.64 -6.19
CA GLY A 76 0.93 7.02 -6.54
C GLY A 76 0.36 6.18 -5.40
N SER A 77 1.21 5.38 -4.73
CA SER A 77 0.82 4.56 -3.58
C SER A 77 0.27 5.43 -2.45
N TYR A 78 0.97 6.51 -2.11
CA TYR A 78 0.52 7.42 -1.07
C TYR A 78 -0.71 8.23 -1.48
N ALA A 79 -0.83 8.62 -2.75
CA ALA A 79 -2.03 9.30 -3.25
C ALA A 79 -3.30 8.45 -3.05
N PHE A 80 -3.23 7.15 -3.36
CA PHE A 80 -4.33 6.21 -3.07
C PHE A 80 -4.64 6.11 -1.57
N ALA A 81 -3.60 5.97 -0.75
CA ALA A 81 -3.75 5.85 0.70
C ALA A 81 -4.38 7.11 1.31
N LEU A 82 -3.88 8.28 0.92
CA LEU A 82 -4.41 9.58 1.37
C LEU A 82 -5.85 9.78 0.89
N PHE A 83 -6.14 9.49 -0.38
CA PHE A 83 -7.50 9.56 -0.91
C PHE A 83 -8.48 8.70 -0.10
N GLY A 84 -8.13 7.43 0.16
CA GLY A 84 -8.97 6.54 0.94
C GLY A 84 -9.10 6.96 2.40
N TYR A 85 -8.05 7.51 2.99
CA TYR A 85 -8.04 8.00 4.38
C TYR A 85 -8.93 9.25 4.53
N VAL A 86 -8.74 10.24 3.66
CA VAL A 86 -9.53 11.48 3.65
C VAL A 86 -11.00 11.19 3.39
N ALA A 87 -11.33 10.24 2.50
CA ALA A 87 -12.70 9.81 2.28
C ALA A 87 -13.36 9.32 3.58
N ALA A 88 -12.69 8.48 4.37
CA ALA A 88 -13.22 7.99 5.64
C ALA A 88 -13.40 9.08 6.71
N LYS A 89 -12.52 10.09 6.72
CA LYS A 89 -12.59 11.20 7.68
C LYS A 89 -13.63 12.26 7.31
N ARG A 90 -13.69 12.66 6.03
CA ARG A 90 -14.57 13.74 5.56
C ARG A 90 -15.97 13.27 5.19
N ARG A 91 -16.15 11.98 4.88
CA ARG A 91 -17.46 11.34 4.64
C ARG A 91 -18.36 12.02 3.59
N TRP A 92 -17.78 12.51 2.50
CA TRP A 92 -18.52 13.05 1.36
C TRP A 92 -19.42 12.01 0.66
N ARG A 93 -20.16 12.42 -0.37
CA ARG A 93 -21.01 11.51 -1.15
C ARG A 93 -20.21 10.33 -1.71
N GLN A 94 -20.68 9.09 -1.48
CA GLN A 94 -19.99 7.84 -1.83
C GLN A 94 -18.62 7.63 -1.15
N TRP A 95 -18.36 8.27 -0.01
CA TRP A 95 -17.09 8.12 0.72
C TRP A 95 -16.69 6.68 1.00
N LEU A 96 -17.64 5.77 1.25
CA LEU A 96 -17.30 4.39 1.56
C LEU A 96 -16.69 3.68 0.34
N VAL A 97 -17.21 3.95 -0.86
CA VAL A 97 -16.63 3.43 -2.11
C VAL A 97 -15.25 4.01 -2.34
N ALA A 98 -15.10 5.33 -2.13
CA ALA A 98 -13.81 6.02 -2.25
C ALA A 98 -12.78 5.49 -1.24
N HIS A 99 -13.19 5.23 0.00
CA HIS A 99 -12.36 4.66 1.05
C HIS A 99 -11.87 3.26 0.67
N ILE A 100 -12.78 2.37 0.27
CA ILE A 100 -12.44 0.99 -0.14
C ILE A 100 -11.50 1.01 -1.34
N ALA A 101 -11.81 1.81 -2.36
CA ALA A 101 -10.97 1.92 -3.56
C ALA A 101 -9.59 2.52 -3.25
N GLY A 102 -9.52 3.58 -2.44
CA GLY A 102 -8.26 4.22 -2.08
C GLY A 102 -7.37 3.35 -1.20
N GLN A 103 -7.90 2.81 -0.11
CA GLN A 103 -7.14 1.93 0.79
C GLN A 103 -6.76 0.62 0.10
N GLY A 104 -7.70 -0.01 -0.62
CA GLY A 104 -7.43 -1.22 -1.39
C GLY A 104 -6.39 -0.99 -2.49
N GLY A 105 -6.49 0.11 -3.24
CA GLY A 105 -5.51 0.50 -4.27
C GLY A 105 -4.12 0.73 -3.70
N SER A 106 -4.01 1.38 -2.54
CA SER A 106 -2.71 1.57 -1.86
C SER A 106 -2.07 0.24 -1.44
N TYR A 107 -2.90 -0.74 -1.02
CA TYR A 107 -2.42 -2.05 -0.61
C TYR A 107 -1.97 -2.89 -1.82
N ILE A 108 -2.70 -2.81 -2.94
CA ILE A 108 -2.28 -3.39 -4.23
C ILE A 108 -0.92 -2.82 -4.62
N ALA A 109 -0.76 -1.49 -4.62
CA ALA A 109 0.48 -0.83 -5.01
C ALA A 109 1.67 -1.22 -4.12
N MET A 110 1.48 -1.30 -2.80
CA MET A 110 2.51 -1.76 -1.86
C MET A 110 2.89 -3.22 -2.09
N THR A 111 1.91 -4.10 -2.35
CA THR A 111 2.16 -5.51 -2.67
C THR A 111 2.89 -5.65 -4.01
N THR A 112 2.51 -4.88 -5.02
CA THR A 112 3.22 -4.81 -6.32
C THR A 112 4.66 -4.37 -6.13
N ALA A 113 4.91 -3.29 -5.36
CA ALA A 113 6.27 -2.82 -5.10
C ALA A 113 7.13 -3.90 -4.43
N LEU A 114 6.59 -4.59 -3.42
CA LEU A 114 7.24 -5.72 -2.77
C LEU A 114 7.59 -6.83 -3.77
N LEU A 115 6.63 -7.24 -4.62
CA LEU A 115 6.86 -8.30 -5.60
C LEU A 115 7.90 -7.89 -6.63
N VAL A 116 7.80 -6.68 -7.21
CA VAL A 116 8.73 -6.19 -8.24
C VAL A 116 10.16 -6.15 -7.71
N VAL A 117 10.38 -5.69 -6.48
CA VAL A 117 11.76 -5.59 -5.93
C VAL A 117 12.34 -6.95 -5.53
N ASN A 118 11.50 -7.93 -5.17
CA ASN A 118 11.93 -9.26 -4.74
C ASN A 118 11.85 -10.32 -5.85
N TRP A 119 11.30 -10.00 -7.02
CA TRP A 119 11.04 -10.98 -8.08
C TRP A 119 12.29 -11.72 -8.53
N LYS A 120 13.42 -11.02 -8.63
CA LYS A 120 14.72 -11.61 -9.00
C LYS A 120 15.18 -12.64 -7.98
N SER A 121 14.96 -12.39 -6.69
CA SER A 121 15.27 -13.35 -5.63
C SER A 121 14.37 -14.58 -5.68
N LEU A 122 13.13 -14.43 -6.15
CA LEU A 122 12.14 -15.52 -6.24
C LEU A 122 12.28 -16.37 -7.52
N THR A 123 12.65 -15.76 -8.64
CA THR A 123 12.53 -16.38 -9.97
C THR A 123 13.79 -16.31 -10.83
N GLY A 124 14.84 -15.60 -10.37
CA GLY A 124 16.05 -15.33 -11.15
C GLY A 124 15.90 -14.22 -12.20
N VAL A 125 14.69 -13.74 -12.49
CA VAL A 125 14.40 -12.73 -13.53
C VAL A 125 14.16 -11.36 -12.90
N SER A 126 14.56 -10.27 -13.57
CA SER A 126 14.25 -8.91 -13.11
C SER A 126 12.74 -8.69 -13.00
N GLY A 127 12.26 -8.21 -11.84
CA GLY A 127 10.84 -7.90 -11.64
C GLY A 127 10.32 -6.75 -12.49
N ILE A 128 11.22 -5.85 -12.92
CA ILE A 128 10.86 -4.76 -13.85
C ILE A 128 10.52 -5.33 -15.23
N GLY A 129 11.27 -6.35 -15.68
CA GLY A 129 11.07 -6.98 -16.98
C GLY A 129 10.04 -8.12 -16.98
N ALA A 130 9.52 -8.52 -15.82
CA ALA A 130 8.55 -9.60 -15.70
C ALA A 130 7.13 -9.04 -15.55
N PRO A 131 6.12 -9.54 -16.27
CA PRO A 131 4.75 -9.01 -16.18
C PRO A 131 4.02 -9.41 -14.89
N TRP A 132 4.30 -10.59 -14.36
CA TRP A 132 3.61 -11.18 -13.21
C TRP A 132 3.60 -10.36 -11.91
N PRO A 133 4.74 -9.78 -11.44
CA PRO A 133 4.73 -8.98 -10.21
C PRO A 133 3.84 -7.72 -10.31
N TRP A 134 3.60 -7.21 -11.52
CA TRP A 134 2.70 -6.07 -11.77
C TRP A 134 1.23 -6.48 -11.83
N ILE A 135 0.95 -7.62 -12.47
CA ILE A 135 -0.41 -8.07 -12.78
C ILE A 135 -1.05 -8.77 -11.57
N LEU A 136 -0.32 -9.67 -10.90
CA LEU A 136 -0.91 -10.56 -9.89
C LEU A 136 -1.64 -9.81 -8.76
N PRO A 137 -1.06 -8.77 -8.12
CA PRO A 137 -1.76 -8.05 -7.06
C PRO A 137 -3.04 -7.35 -7.56
N THR A 138 -3.00 -6.81 -8.78
CA THR A 138 -4.15 -6.13 -9.39
C THR A 138 -5.24 -7.12 -9.78
N LEU A 139 -4.85 -8.27 -10.34
CA LEU A 139 -5.73 -9.36 -10.77
C LEU A 139 -6.52 -9.94 -9.59
N VAL A 140 -5.92 -10.01 -8.41
CA VAL A 140 -6.58 -10.46 -7.18
C VAL A 140 -7.35 -9.33 -6.49
N GLY A 141 -6.71 -8.18 -6.30
CA GLY A 141 -7.26 -7.09 -5.49
C GLY A 141 -8.42 -6.35 -6.17
N THR A 142 -8.36 -6.15 -7.49
CA THR A 142 -9.38 -5.35 -8.21
C THR A 142 -10.75 -6.02 -8.21
N PRO A 143 -10.90 -7.33 -8.53
CA PRO A 143 -12.19 -8.00 -8.43
C PRO A 143 -12.77 -7.96 -7.02
N LEU A 144 -11.93 -8.12 -5.99
CA LEU A 144 -12.37 -8.03 -4.59
C LEU A 144 -12.90 -6.63 -4.25
N ILE A 145 -12.16 -5.58 -4.60
CA ILE A 145 -12.58 -4.18 -4.41
C ILE A 145 -13.89 -3.90 -5.17
N ALA A 146 -13.99 -4.33 -6.43
CA ALA A 146 -15.17 -4.14 -7.26
C ALA A 146 -16.40 -4.85 -6.66
N TRP A 147 -16.22 -6.09 -6.18
CA TRP A 147 -17.28 -6.86 -5.54
C TRP A 147 -17.78 -6.18 -4.25
N VAL A 148 -16.88 -5.78 -3.34
CA VAL A 148 -17.28 -5.08 -2.10
C VAL A 148 -17.98 -3.76 -2.42
N ASN A 149 -17.44 -2.98 -3.35
CA ASN A 149 -18.06 -1.72 -3.78
C ASN A 149 -19.45 -1.93 -4.39
N ARG A 150 -19.66 -3.01 -5.14
CA ARG A 150 -20.99 -3.39 -5.64
C ARG A 150 -21.96 -3.67 -4.49
N GLN A 151 -21.55 -4.43 -3.47
CA GLN A 151 -22.41 -4.68 -2.29
C GLN A 151 -22.77 -3.37 -1.55
N VAL A 152 -21.80 -2.47 -1.37
CA VAL A 152 -22.01 -1.15 -0.75
C VAL A 152 -23.01 -0.31 -1.55
N ARG A 153 -22.90 -0.28 -2.88
CA ARG A 153 -23.84 0.44 -3.75
C ARG A 153 -25.25 -0.15 -3.73
N LEU A 154 -25.38 -1.45 -3.46
CA LEU A 154 -26.67 -2.15 -3.25
C LEU A 154 -27.23 -1.95 -1.82
N GLY A 155 -26.63 -1.07 -1.01
CA GLY A 155 -27.09 -0.78 0.35
C GLY A 155 -26.64 -1.80 1.42
N LYS A 156 -25.93 -2.87 1.02
CA LYS A 156 -25.36 -3.82 1.97
C LYS A 156 -24.10 -3.21 2.57
N ARG A 157 -24.14 -2.87 3.86
CA ARG A 157 -22.93 -2.51 4.59
C ARG A 157 -22.11 -3.77 4.86
N PRO A 158 -20.78 -3.78 4.66
CA PRO A 158 -19.95 -4.92 5.01
C PRO A 158 -20.16 -5.25 6.49
N LYS A 159 -20.79 -6.40 6.75
CA LYS A 159 -21.01 -6.93 8.10
C LYS A 159 -19.89 -7.91 8.41
N LEU A 160 -18.77 -7.37 8.84
CA LEU A 160 -17.88 -7.96 9.82
C LEU A 160 -17.47 -6.80 10.69
#